data_AF-A0A8H2JII7-F1
#
_entry.id   AF-A0A8H2JII7-F1
#
_cell.length_a   1.000
_cell.length_b   1.000
_cell.length_c   1.000
_cell.angle_alpha   90.00
_cell.angle_beta   90.00
_cell.angle_gamma   90.00
#
_symmetry.space_group_name_H-M   'P 1'
#
loop_
_entity.id
_entity.type
_entity.pdbx_description
1 polymer ?
#
loop_
_entity_poly.entity_id
_entity_poly.type
_entity_poly.pdbx_seq_one_letter_code
_entity_poly.pdbx_strand_id
1 'polypeptide(L)'
;NERRSECEEALARLQKTLPISSLGDLDEEEFESTIDQIGDDTLIRRARHAVYENQRTLKAKAELEAGNLEAFGQLLNDSHHSLRYDYEVTGIELDTLVDAAQKQEGVLGARMTGAGFGGCAIALVKEENIPAFKNNVYDEYM
;
A
#
# COMPACT_ATOMS: atom_id res chain seq x y z
N ASN A 1 -14.80 1.09 -12.65
CA ASN A 1 -14.03 0.70 -11.45
C ASN A 1 -13.84 1.99 -10.67
N GLU A 2 -14.53 2.13 -9.53
CA GLU A 2 -14.69 3.39 -8.78
C GLU A 2 -13.35 4.06 -8.45
N ARG A 3 -12.39 3.31 -7.88
CA ARG A 3 -11.07 3.82 -7.49
C ARG A 3 -10.28 4.40 -8.65
N ARG A 4 -10.36 3.75 -9.82
CA ARG A 4 -9.72 4.26 -11.04
C ARG A 4 -10.31 5.59 -11.46
N SER A 5 -11.64 5.71 -11.45
CA SER A 5 -12.32 6.94 -11.83
C SER A 5 -12.05 8.10 -10.84
N GLU A 6 -11.90 7.80 -9.55
CA GLU A 6 -11.48 8.78 -8.54
C GLU A 6 -10.05 9.29 -8.80
N CYS A 7 -9.10 8.39 -9.09
CA CYS A 7 -7.73 8.79 -9.46
C CYS A 7 -7.68 9.59 -10.77
N GLU A 8 -8.47 9.20 -11.79
CA GLU A 8 -8.56 9.92 -13.07
C GLU A 8 -9.13 11.34 -12.87
N GLU A 9 -10.13 11.51 -12.01
CA GLU A 9 -10.68 12.82 -11.66
C GLU A 9 -9.66 13.68 -10.88
N ALA A 10 -8.96 13.10 -9.90
CA ALA A 10 -7.90 13.80 -9.17
C ALA A 10 -6.79 14.27 -10.11
N LEU A 11 -6.33 13.39 -11.01
CA LEU A 11 -5.35 13.71 -12.03
C LEU A 11 -5.83 14.86 -12.94
N ALA A 12 -7.07 14.79 -13.42
CA ALA A 12 -7.64 15.83 -14.28
C ALA A 12 -7.71 17.21 -13.58
N ARG A 13 -7.87 17.25 -12.25
CA ARG A 13 -7.82 18.50 -11.48
C ARG A 13 -6.41 19.07 -11.43
N LEU A 14 -5.42 18.23 -11.14
CA LEU A 14 -4.00 18.63 -11.09
C LEU A 14 -3.47 19.07 -12.46
N GLN A 15 -3.89 18.41 -13.54
CA GLN A 15 -3.49 18.73 -14.91
C GLN A 15 -3.93 20.12 -15.39
N LYS A 16 -4.81 20.82 -14.65
CA LYS A 16 -5.16 22.22 -14.96
C LYS A 16 -3.99 23.17 -14.73
N THR A 17 -3.04 22.81 -13.88
CA THR A 17 -1.91 23.67 -13.50
C THR A 17 -0.55 22.97 -13.64
N LEU A 18 -0.52 21.63 -13.62
CA LEU A 18 0.70 20.83 -13.70
C LEU A 18 0.83 20.09 -15.04
N PRO A 19 2.03 20.06 -15.65
CA PRO A 19 2.27 19.33 -16.89
C PRO A 19 2.57 17.84 -16.64
N ILE A 20 1.69 17.12 -15.95
CA ILE A 20 1.82 15.68 -15.63
C ILE A 20 0.95 14.80 -16.54
N SER A 21 1.43 13.61 -16.88
CA SER A 21 0.70 12.58 -17.63
C SER A 21 0.02 11.57 -16.71
N SER A 22 0.59 11.34 -15.53
CA SER A 22 0.06 10.41 -14.52
C SER A 22 0.29 10.93 -13.11
N LEU A 23 -0.44 10.40 -12.12
CA LEU A 23 -0.17 10.69 -10.72
C LEU A 23 1.22 10.19 -10.28
N GLY A 24 1.74 9.13 -10.92
CA GLY A 24 3.08 8.61 -10.64
C GLY A 24 4.22 9.52 -11.10
N ASP A 25 3.91 10.60 -11.83
CA ASP A 25 4.90 11.59 -12.25
C ASP A 25 5.27 12.54 -11.09
N LEU A 26 4.47 12.55 -10.01
CA LEU A 26 4.71 13.36 -8.82
C LEU A 26 5.51 12.59 -7.78
N ASP A 27 6.36 13.31 -7.04
CA ASP A 27 6.84 12.85 -5.73
C ASP A 27 5.90 13.26 -4.59
N GLU A 28 6.25 12.87 -3.36
CA GLU A 28 5.42 13.17 -2.18
C GLU A 28 5.35 14.68 -1.90
N GLU A 29 6.43 15.44 -2.08
CA GLU A 29 6.47 16.88 -1.82
C GLU A 29 5.63 17.66 -2.83
N GLU A 30 5.76 17.33 -4.12
CA GLU A 30 4.97 17.91 -5.20
C GLU A 30 3.47 17.65 -4.99
N PHE A 31 3.10 16.43 -4.58
CA PHE A 31 1.71 16.10 -4.28
C PHE A 31 1.16 16.88 -3.08
N GLU A 32 1.89 16.94 -1.97
CA GLU A 32 1.44 17.71 -0.79
C GLU A 32 1.31 19.21 -1.09
N SER A 33 2.13 19.75 -2.00
CA SER A 33 2.01 21.16 -2.42
C SER A 33 0.79 21.45 -3.30
N THR A 34 0.13 20.40 -3.82
CA THR A 34 -0.94 20.53 -4.83
C THR A 34 -2.28 19.93 -4.38
N ILE A 35 -2.35 19.36 -3.17
CA ILE A 35 -3.54 18.81 -2.51
C ILE A 35 -4.78 19.73 -2.59
N ASP A 36 -4.60 21.03 -2.34
CA ASP A 36 -5.68 22.01 -2.32
C ASP A 36 -6.38 22.14 -3.68
N GLN A 37 -5.70 21.79 -4.78
CA GLN A 37 -6.25 21.85 -6.13
C GLN A 37 -7.23 20.69 -6.41
N ILE A 38 -7.11 19.59 -5.65
CA ILE A 38 -8.05 18.47 -5.73
C ILE A 38 -9.33 18.82 -4.99
N GLY A 39 -9.22 19.32 -3.75
CA GLY A 39 -10.32 19.88 -2.96
C GLY A 39 -11.40 18.91 -2.46
N ASP A 40 -11.35 17.62 -2.81
CA ASP A 40 -12.23 16.57 -2.30
C ASP A 40 -11.42 15.55 -1.50
N ASP A 41 -11.78 15.32 -0.24
CA ASP A 41 -11.04 14.46 0.69
C ASP A 41 -10.92 13.01 0.22
N THR A 42 -11.91 12.48 -0.50
CA THR A 42 -11.85 11.12 -1.02
C THR A 42 -10.89 11.05 -2.20
N LEU A 43 -11.01 11.98 -3.15
CA LEU A 43 -10.09 12.06 -4.28
C LEU A 43 -8.64 12.29 -3.83
N ILE A 44 -8.43 13.14 -2.81
CA ILE A 44 -7.12 13.38 -2.20
C ILE A 44 -6.56 12.07 -1.66
N ARG A 45 -7.34 11.29 -0.90
CA ARG A 45 -6.90 9.99 -0.37
C ARG A 45 -6.53 9.01 -1.48
N ARG A 46 -7.34 8.91 -2.55
CA ARG A 46 -7.01 8.01 -3.68
C ARG A 46 -5.74 8.42 -4.40
N ALA A 47 -5.60 9.72 -4.67
CA ALA A 47 -4.43 10.25 -5.33
C ALA A 47 -3.17 10.11 -4.47
N ARG A 48 -3.28 10.37 -3.16
CA ARG A 48 -2.19 10.17 -2.19
C ARG A 48 -1.70 8.74 -2.22
N HIS A 49 -2.60 7.75 -2.16
CA HIS A 49 -2.21 6.35 -2.32
C HIS A 49 -1.44 6.13 -3.62
N ALA A 50 -1.97 6.59 -4.76
CA ALA A 50 -1.34 6.36 -6.07
C ALA A 50 0.08 6.96 -6.17
N VAL A 51 0.27 8.20 -5.69
CA VAL A 51 1.58 8.87 -5.66
C VAL A 51 2.53 8.14 -4.72
N TYR A 52 2.10 7.96 -3.46
CA TYR A 52 2.96 7.42 -2.41
C TYR A 52 3.32 5.95 -2.67
N GLU A 53 2.40 5.14 -3.20
CA GLU A 53 2.67 3.75 -3.55
C GLU A 53 3.69 3.63 -4.70
N ASN A 54 3.66 4.55 -5.67
CA ASN A 54 4.67 4.61 -6.73
C ASN A 54 6.07 4.90 -6.15
N GLN A 55 6.19 5.94 -5.32
CA GLN A 55 7.46 6.28 -4.66
C GLN A 55 7.94 5.16 -3.72
N ARG A 56 7.01 4.56 -2.96
CA ARG A 56 7.28 3.41 -2.09
C ARG A 56 7.79 2.20 -2.87
N THR A 57 7.27 1.96 -4.06
CA THR A 57 7.73 0.87 -4.93
C THR A 57 9.18 1.08 -5.37
N LEU A 58 9.56 2.32 -5.71
CA LEU A 58 10.95 2.66 -6.04
C LEU A 58 11.89 2.46 -4.84
N LYS A 59 11.47 2.91 -3.65
CA LYS A 59 12.19 2.72 -2.39
C LYS A 59 12.35 1.22 -2.07
N ALA A 60 11.26 0.45 -2.19
CA ALA A 60 11.25 -0.99 -1.92
C ALA A 60 12.19 -1.75 -2.86
N LYS A 61 12.23 -1.39 -4.14
CA LYS A 61 13.19 -1.95 -5.09
C LYS A 61 14.63 -1.72 -4.63
N ALA A 62 14.97 -0.48 -4.25
CA ALA A 62 16.32 -0.14 -3.81
C ALA A 62 16.74 -0.91 -2.54
N GLU A 63 15.87 -1.00 -1.54
CA GLU A 63 16.14 -1.77 -0.32
C GLU A 63 16.31 -3.27 -0.61
N LEU A 64 15.49 -3.81 -1.53
CA LEU A 64 15.60 -5.21 -1.94
C LEU A 64 16.92 -5.48 -2.68
N GLU A 65 17.33 -4.60 -3.60
CA GLU A 65 18.62 -4.71 -4.31
C GLU A 65 19.82 -4.58 -3.35
N ALA A 66 19.67 -3.79 -2.29
CA ALA A 66 20.67 -3.66 -1.22
C ALA A 66 20.66 -4.82 -0.21
N GLY A 67 19.71 -5.75 -0.31
CA GLY A 67 19.54 -6.87 0.63
C GLY A 67 18.97 -6.47 2.00
N ASN A 68 18.44 -5.26 2.14
CA ASN A 68 17.85 -4.75 3.38
C ASN A 68 16.38 -5.22 3.51
N LEU A 69 16.23 -6.49 3.89
CA LEU A 69 14.91 -7.13 3.98
C LEU A 69 14.03 -6.56 5.10
N GLU A 70 14.63 -6.00 6.16
CA GLU A 70 13.87 -5.35 7.25
C GLU A 70 13.19 -4.07 6.74
N ALA A 71 13.93 -3.20 6.05
CA ALA A 71 13.34 -2.00 5.46
C ALA A 71 12.33 -2.35 4.35
N PHE A 72 12.63 -3.34 3.51
CA PHE A 72 11.68 -3.84 2.52
C PHE A 72 10.37 -4.33 3.16
N GLY A 73 10.47 -5.10 4.25
CA GLY A 73 9.32 -5.57 5.03
C GLY A 73 8.48 -4.41 5.58
N GLN A 74 9.11 -3.38 6.13
CA GLN A 74 8.41 -2.19 6.60
C GLN A 74 7.64 -1.49 5.47
N LEU A 75 8.23 -1.40 4.27
CA LEU A 75 7.56 -0.81 3.11
C LEU A 75 6.33 -1.64 2.65
N LEU A 76 6.32 -2.97 2.86
CA LEU A 76 5.12 -3.77 2.64
C LEU A 76 4.00 -3.38 3.62
N ASN A 77 4.34 -3.20 4.90
CA ASN A 77 3.36 -2.82 5.93
C ASN A 77 2.77 -1.44 5.65
N ASP A 78 3.61 -0.47 5.30
CA ASP A 78 3.16 0.88 4.97
C ASP A 78 2.27 0.90 3.73
N SER A 79 2.57 0.02 2.75
CA SER A 79 1.71 -0.15 1.59
C SER A 79 0.34 -0.70 1.97
N HIS A 80 0.27 -1.72 2.83
CA HIS A 80 -1.02 -2.24 3.30
C HIS A 80 -1.82 -1.17 4.04
N HIS A 81 -1.16 -0.40 4.90
CA HIS A 81 -1.77 0.74 5.58
C HIS A 81 -2.36 1.76 4.60
N SER A 82 -1.62 2.10 3.54
CA SER A 82 -2.11 3.01 2.49
C SER A 82 -3.32 2.41 1.74
N LEU A 83 -3.27 1.12 1.39
CA LEU A 83 -4.39 0.42 0.74
C LEU A 83 -5.64 0.35 1.63
N ARG A 84 -5.46 0.27 2.94
CA ARG A 84 -6.53 0.21 3.94
C ARG A 84 -7.20 1.57 4.13
N TYR A 85 -6.41 2.62 4.36
CA TYR A 85 -6.95 3.92 4.80
C TYR A 85 -7.06 4.97 3.70
N ASP A 86 -6.12 5.01 2.76
CA ASP A 86 -6.14 5.97 1.66
C ASP A 86 -6.83 5.41 0.42
N TYR A 87 -6.66 4.11 0.13
CA TYR A 87 -7.30 3.48 -1.05
C TYR A 87 -8.59 2.72 -0.74
N GLU A 88 -8.78 2.28 0.50
CA GLU A 88 -9.99 1.58 0.97
C GLU A 88 -10.36 0.38 0.10
N VAL A 89 -9.40 -0.53 -0.13
CA VAL A 89 -9.58 -1.74 -0.96
C VAL A 89 -9.29 -3.05 -0.24
N THR A 90 -8.95 -3.05 1.05
CA THR A 90 -8.55 -4.27 1.76
C THR A 90 -9.75 -5.09 2.21
N GLY A 91 -10.57 -4.54 3.12
CA GLY A 91 -11.69 -5.24 3.76
C GLY A 91 -11.25 -6.04 5.00
N ILE A 92 -12.23 -6.46 5.81
CA ILE A 92 -11.97 -7.08 7.12
C ILE A 92 -11.16 -8.37 6.99
N GLU A 93 -11.41 -9.16 5.95
CA GLU A 93 -10.71 -10.41 5.69
C GLU A 93 -9.21 -10.18 5.46
N LEU A 94 -8.86 -9.30 4.53
CA LEU A 94 -7.45 -9.00 4.23
C LEU A 94 -6.77 -8.29 5.40
N ASP A 95 -7.46 -7.36 6.06
CA ASP A 95 -6.95 -6.65 7.23
C ASP A 95 -6.62 -7.63 8.35
N THR A 96 -7.53 -8.57 8.67
CA THR A 96 -7.33 -9.56 9.73
C THR A 96 -6.14 -10.47 9.40
N LEU A 97 -6.06 -10.95 8.16
CA LEU A 97 -4.97 -11.82 7.73
C LEU A 97 -3.60 -11.13 7.82
N VAL A 98 -3.52 -9.85 7.41
CA VAL A 98 -2.27 -9.07 7.46
C VAL A 98 -1.93 -8.66 8.89
N ASP A 99 -2.90 -8.20 9.68
CA ASP A 99 -2.69 -7.84 11.08
C ASP A 99 -2.22 -9.06 11.90
N ALA A 100 -2.80 -10.24 11.66
CA ALA A 100 -2.36 -11.50 12.26
C ALA A 100 -0.94 -11.85 11.83
N ALA A 101 -0.61 -11.72 10.54
CA ALA A 101 0.72 -12.01 10.02
C ALA A 101 1.81 -11.08 10.59
N GLN A 102 1.57 -9.77 10.64
CA GLN A 102 2.56 -8.78 11.10
C GLN A 102 2.93 -8.93 12.59
N LYS A 103 2.08 -9.57 13.40
CA LYS A 103 2.35 -9.85 14.81
C LYS A 103 3.26 -11.06 15.05
N GLN A 104 3.47 -11.90 14.04
CA GLN A 104 4.20 -13.16 14.22
C GLN A 104 5.71 -12.95 14.28
N GLU A 105 6.37 -13.75 15.13
CA GLU A 105 7.83 -13.79 15.18
C GLU A 105 8.42 -14.21 13.83
N GLY A 106 9.48 -13.51 13.40
CA GLY A 106 10.16 -13.78 12.14
C GLY A 106 9.47 -13.21 10.90
N VAL A 107 8.36 -12.49 11.05
CA VAL A 107 7.73 -11.75 9.96
C VAL A 107 8.32 -10.36 9.86
N LEU A 108 8.87 -10.02 8.69
CA LEU A 108 9.43 -8.70 8.40
C LEU A 108 8.38 -7.73 7.87
N GLY A 109 7.37 -8.25 7.18
CA GLY A 109 6.21 -7.46 6.75
C GLY A 109 5.19 -8.29 5.98
N ALA A 110 3.97 -7.79 5.92
CA ALA A 110 2.87 -8.42 5.20
C ALA A 110 1.93 -7.37 4.61
N ARG A 111 1.32 -7.71 3.46
CA ARG A 111 0.32 -6.89 2.79
C ARG A 111 -0.63 -7.71 1.94
N MET A 112 -1.80 -7.15 1.64
CA MET A 112 -2.64 -7.66 0.56
C MET A 112 -1.93 -7.58 -0.81
N THR A 113 -2.31 -8.45 -1.74
CA THR A 113 -1.82 -8.41 -3.12
C THR A 113 -2.96 -8.58 -4.13
N GLY A 114 -2.80 -8.00 -5.32
CA GLY A 114 -3.86 -7.95 -6.34
C GLY A 114 -4.83 -6.78 -6.14
N ALA A 115 -6.07 -6.94 -6.59
CA ALA A 115 -7.06 -5.86 -6.67
C ALA A 115 -7.66 -5.43 -5.32
N GLY A 116 -7.57 -6.29 -4.30
CA GLY A 116 -8.26 -6.10 -3.02
C GLY A 116 -9.70 -6.64 -3.04
N PHE A 117 -10.47 -6.28 -2.02
CA PHE A 117 -11.83 -6.75 -1.75
C PHE A 117 -11.88 -8.28 -1.57
N GLY A 118 -10.90 -8.80 -0.84
CA GLY A 118 -10.62 -10.23 -0.68
C GLY A 118 -9.42 -10.70 -1.50
N GLY A 119 -9.31 -12.02 -1.70
CA GLY A 119 -8.20 -12.63 -2.42
C GLY A 119 -7.06 -13.05 -1.49
N CYS A 120 -5.83 -12.61 -1.78
CA CYS A 120 -4.63 -13.09 -1.10
C CYS A 120 -3.87 -11.95 -0.41
N ALA A 121 -3.17 -12.30 0.66
CA ALA A 121 -2.06 -11.53 1.21
C ALA A 121 -0.73 -12.26 0.99
N ILE A 122 0.36 -11.51 1.08
CA ILE A 122 1.73 -12.01 1.11
C ILE A 122 2.40 -11.58 2.41
N ALA A 123 3.27 -12.42 2.94
CA ALA A 123 4.09 -12.12 4.11
C ALA A 123 5.54 -12.54 3.84
N LEU A 124 6.49 -11.70 4.26
CA LEU A 124 7.92 -12.00 4.24
C LEU A 124 8.30 -12.60 5.60
N VAL A 125 8.53 -13.91 5.62
CA VAL A 125 8.70 -14.71 6.84
C VAL A 125 10.05 -15.42 6.79
N LYS A 126 10.77 -15.42 7.91
CA LYS A 126 11.96 -16.27 8.11
C LYS A 126 11.58 -17.74 8.02
N GLU A 127 12.40 -18.52 7.33
CA GLU A 127 12.07 -19.90 6.94
C GLU A 127 11.79 -20.79 8.17
N GLU A 128 12.59 -20.61 9.22
CA GLU A 128 12.46 -21.32 10.50
C GLU A 128 11.14 -21.05 11.24
N ASN A 129 10.49 -19.91 10.98
CA ASN A 129 9.24 -19.51 11.62
C ASN A 129 7.98 -19.94 10.84
N ILE A 130 8.12 -20.42 9.59
CA ILE A 130 6.98 -20.76 8.71
C ILE A 130 5.96 -21.71 9.37
N PRO A 131 6.36 -22.80 10.07
CA PRO A 131 5.38 -23.71 10.67
C PRO A 131 4.50 -23.05 11.74
N ALA A 132 5.11 -22.26 12.65
CA ALA A 132 4.39 -21.55 13.70
C ALA A 132 3.51 -20.43 13.12
N PHE A 133 4.06 -19.67 12.16
CA PHE A 133 3.34 -18.63 11.43
C PHE A 133 2.02 -19.15 10.84
N LYS A 134 2.05 -20.27 10.11
CA LYS A 134 0.84 -20.82 9.47
C LYS A 134 -0.26 -21.16 10.46
N ASN A 135 0.08 -21.76 11.60
CA ASN A 135 -0.90 -22.13 12.61
C ASN A 135 -1.47 -20.89 13.28
N ASN A 136 -0.62 -19.96 13.72
CA ASN A 136 -1.05 -18.78 14.46
C ASN A 136 -1.92 -17.85 13.60
N VAL A 137 -1.54 -17.62 12.34
CA VAL A 137 -2.33 -16.79 11.42
C VAL A 137 -3.66 -17.46 11.08
N TYR A 138 -3.69 -18.79 10.92
CA TYR A 138 -4.94 -19.53 10.72
C TYR A 138 -5.87 -19.39 11.91
N ASP A 139 -5.36 -19.60 13.13
CA ASP A 139 -6.16 -19.53 14.36
C ASP A 139 -6.69 -18.12 14.66
N GLU A 140 -5.95 -17.06 14.31
CA GLU A 140 -6.42 -15.66 14.48
C GLU A 140 -7.45 -15.24 13.42
N TYR A 141 -7.42 -15.87 12.24
CA TYR A 141 -8.34 -15.55 11.14
C TYR A 141 -9.71 -16.25 11.28
N MET A 142 -9.76 -17.43 11.89
CA MET A 142 -10.95 -18.28 12.03
C MET A 142 -11.82 -17.92 13.23
#